data_AF-D0RLV0-F1
#
_entry.id   AF-D0RLV0-F1
#
_cell.length_a   1.000
_cell.length_b   1.000
_cell.length_c   1.000
_cell.angle_alpha   90.00
_cell.angle_beta   90.00
_cell.angle_gamma   90.00
#
_symmetry.space_group_name_H-M   'P 1'
#
loop_
_entity.id
_entity.type
_entity.pdbx_description
1 polymer ?
#
loop_
_entity_poly.entity_id
_entity_poly.type
_entity_poly.pdbx_seq_one_letter_code
_entity_poly.pdbx_strand_id
1 'polypeptide(L)'
;MPRLLHGKNILHMVAIGSIESIARDSNSVDWSTSLGPVNEVEDVILMDPHYDLTSARMNKLFSLFNPGEDGMVSYEGFRCGLEAMGIACGDDEQFQAFICKVDDDKSGGITYEEFLFAIQEIKLAQLFNEEFLRNMPPEYTHMKRRRVGNARLGSIEYSPDRIRSVYPIDQVQRFIYSTKPGWASVRWINVEGIDPLLMRRLSVRYRLHPLAIEDTLDADVERPKYEEYDEHSSLIVQTVHARDLAMVKDYQSMYRASLYVQDDDISPFESMTKKELEDRLEQLNIGCVMTAPQQLSLYIMEDVLISVEERSSTLWAMLKQRLDTSYSKVRQHGTAFLVYTVVDICVDELTPITHTFGSKGSKCSVSP
;
A
#
# COMPACT_ATOMS: atom_id res chain seq x y z
N MET A 1 -19.77 0.03 -5.22
CA MET A 1 -19.96 1.14 -6.16
C MET A 1 -19.59 2.40 -5.39
N PRO A 2 -18.77 3.31 -5.94
CA PRO A 2 -18.40 4.55 -5.26
C PRO A 2 -19.63 5.29 -4.79
N ARG A 3 -19.50 5.91 -3.63
CA ARG A 3 -20.52 6.67 -2.96
C ARG A 3 -19.85 7.97 -2.52
N LEU A 4 -20.46 9.12 -2.80
CA LEU A 4 -20.12 10.40 -2.17
C LEU A 4 -20.07 10.24 -0.64
N LEU A 5 -19.52 11.23 0.08
CA LEU A 5 -19.57 11.31 1.55
C LEU A 5 -20.96 10.89 2.12
N HIS A 6 -22.06 11.15 1.39
CA HIS A 6 -23.42 10.75 1.76
C HIS A 6 -24.12 9.72 0.86
N GLY A 7 -23.42 8.94 0.03
CA GLY A 7 -24.00 7.72 -0.55
C GLY A 7 -24.37 7.70 -2.04
N LYS A 8 -24.12 8.77 -2.82
CA LYS A 8 -24.50 8.84 -4.27
C LYS A 8 -23.40 8.36 -5.22
N ASN A 9 -23.76 7.76 -6.37
CA ASN A 9 -22.85 7.03 -7.26
C ASN A 9 -22.19 7.92 -8.34
N ILE A 10 -20.85 8.00 -8.35
CA ILE A 10 -20.07 8.92 -9.19
C ILE A 10 -19.73 8.40 -10.61
N LEU A 11 -19.64 7.07 -10.80
CA LEU A 11 -19.09 6.46 -12.03
C LEU A 11 -20.01 6.58 -13.25
N HIS A 12 -21.29 6.90 -13.07
CA HIS A 12 -22.23 7.03 -14.19
C HIS A 12 -22.12 8.40 -14.89
N MET A 13 -21.23 9.29 -14.44
CA MET A 13 -21.29 10.71 -14.78
C MET A 13 -19.94 11.38 -15.03
N VAL A 14 -18.81 10.65 -15.04
CA VAL A 14 -17.54 11.16 -15.58
C VAL A 14 -17.55 10.97 -17.10
N ALA A 15 -18.48 11.66 -17.74
CA ALA A 15 -18.23 12.22 -19.06
C ALA A 15 -17.79 13.68 -18.82
N ILE A 16 -16.64 13.86 -18.18
CA ILE A 16 -15.85 15.08 -18.40
C ILE A 16 -15.19 14.84 -19.77
N GLY A 17 -16.06 14.89 -20.79
CA GLY A 17 -15.73 14.65 -22.18
C GLY A 17 -15.17 15.94 -22.74
N SER A 18 -13.85 16.10 -22.61
CA SER A 18 -12.94 16.77 -23.54
C SER A 18 -11.59 17.00 -22.85
N ILE A 19 -10.90 15.92 -22.46
CA ILE A 19 -9.43 15.94 -22.32
C ILE A 19 -8.78 15.84 -23.72
N GLU A 20 -9.58 15.62 -24.78
CA GLU A 20 -9.15 15.35 -26.16
C GLU A 20 -8.45 16.52 -26.90
N SER A 21 -8.34 17.71 -26.31
CA SER A 21 -7.67 18.85 -26.97
C SER A 21 -6.58 19.55 -26.17
N ILE A 22 -6.30 19.16 -24.92
CA ILE A 22 -5.33 19.89 -24.07
C ILE A 22 -3.91 19.32 -24.21
N ALA A 23 -3.78 18.05 -24.58
CA ALA A 23 -2.47 17.39 -24.75
C ALA A 23 -1.63 17.92 -25.93
N ARG A 24 -2.17 18.79 -26.80
CA ARG A 24 -1.43 19.31 -27.95
C ARG A 24 -0.68 20.62 -27.69
N ASP A 25 -1.15 21.46 -26.76
CA ASP A 25 -0.59 22.82 -26.59
C ASP A 25 -0.38 23.28 -25.13
N SER A 26 -0.69 22.47 -24.10
CA SER A 26 -0.32 22.85 -22.74
C SER A 26 1.15 22.50 -22.46
N ASN A 27 2.02 23.51 -22.50
CA ASN A 27 3.28 23.48 -21.75
C ASN A 27 2.98 22.89 -20.36
N SER A 28 3.70 21.84 -19.97
CA SER A 28 3.50 21.16 -18.69
C SER A 28 3.51 22.20 -17.57
N VAL A 29 2.35 22.45 -16.96
CA VAL A 29 2.30 23.23 -15.73
C VAL A 29 2.99 22.38 -14.68
N ASP A 30 4.21 22.78 -14.40
CA ASP A 30 5.04 22.22 -13.35
C ASP A 30 4.38 22.56 -12.00
N TRP A 31 3.81 21.53 -11.36
CA TRP A 31 3.14 21.61 -10.07
C TRP A 31 4.07 22.08 -8.94
N SER A 32 5.37 22.25 -9.22
CA SER A 32 6.37 22.70 -8.27
C SER A 32 6.69 24.21 -8.30
N THR A 33 6.42 24.95 -9.39
CA THR A 33 7.06 26.26 -9.63
C THR A 33 6.16 27.50 -9.76
N SER A 34 4.83 27.40 -9.69
CA SER A 34 3.98 28.61 -9.68
C SER A 34 3.80 29.19 -8.28
N LEU A 35 4.91 29.58 -7.66
CA LEU A 35 4.94 30.45 -6.49
C LEU A 35 5.92 31.59 -6.77
N GLY A 36 5.46 32.83 -6.61
CA GLY A 36 6.28 34.04 -6.80
C GLY A 36 7.51 34.08 -5.89
N PRO A 37 8.39 35.10 -6.06
CA PRO A 37 9.74 35.06 -5.50
C PRO A 37 9.67 35.15 -3.98
N VAL A 38 9.93 34.04 -3.30
CA VAL A 38 10.26 34.01 -1.88
C VAL A 38 11.69 33.50 -1.78
N ASN A 39 12.57 34.39 -1.37
CA ASN A 39 13.99 34.18 -1.20
C ASN A 39 14.29 33.00 -0.26
N GLU A 40 15.36 32.28 -0.63
CA GLU A 40 16.30 31.57 0.27
C GLU A 40 15.66 30.63 1.30
N VAL A 41 15.45 29.36 0.93
CA VAL A 41 16.13 28.17 1.51
C VAL A 41 15.89 26.98 0.56
N GLU A 42 16.98 26.30 0.19
CA GLU A 42 16.97 24.94 -0.37
C GLU A 42 16.37 23.96 0.64
N ASP A 43 15.05 23.80 0.69
CA ASP A 43 14.40 22.78 1.51
C ASP A 43 13.54 21.87 0.62
N VAL A 44 14.08 20.67 0.39
CA VAL A 44 13.39 19.42 0.03
C VAL A 44 12.47 19.53 -1.20
N ILE A 45 13.05 19.23 -2.38
CA ILE A 45 12.26 18.82 -3.54
C ILE A 45 11.54 17.51 -3.16
N LEU A 46 10.31 17.65 -2.65
CA LEU A 46 9.43 16.56 -2.24
C LEU A 46 9.18 15.66 -3.47
N MET A 47 9.64 14.42 -3.41
CA MET A 47 9.90 13.53 -4.56
C MET A 47 8.67 12.99 -5.31
N ASP A 48 7.45 13.42 -4.97
CA ASP A 48 6.27 13.34 -5.84
C ASP A 48 5.28 14.46 -5.49
N PRO A 49 5.48 15.69 -6.00
CA PRO A 49 4.60 16.80 -5.64
C PRO A 49 3.24 16.71 -6.36
N HIS A 50 3.01 15.74 -7.24
CA HIS A 50 1.80 15.72 -8.05
C HIS A 50 0.63 15.05 -7.32
N TYR A 51 0.89 14.13 -6.40
CA TYR A 51 -0.14 13.34 -5.71
C TYR A 51 -0.12 13.46 -4.20
N ASP A 52 0.64 14.41 -3.68
CA ASP A 52 0.65 14.77 -2.27
C ASP A 52 -0.69 15.40 -1.87
N LEU A 53 -1.46 14.64 -1.08
CA LEU A 53 -2.74 15.02 -0.50
C LEU A 53 -2.66 15.12 1.04
N THR A 54 -1.47 15.40 1.57
CA THR A 54 -1.26 15.63 3.01
C THR A 54 -2.06 16.84 3.48
N SER A 55 -2.51 16.79 4.74
CA SER A 55 -3.27 17.86 5.37
C SER A 55 -2.56 19.21 5.28
N ALA A 56 -1.24 19.25 5.53
CA ALA A 56 -0.44 20.47 5.41
C ALA A 56 -0.51 21.09 4.01
N ARG A 57 -0.35 20.27 2.96
CA ARG A 57 -0.40 20.75 1.59
C ARG A 57 -1.81 21.15 1.15
N MET A 58 -2.81 20.35 1.53
CA MET A 58 -4.20 20.64 1.20
C MET A 58 -4.71 21.90 1.88
N ASN A 59 -4.27 22.18 3.11
CA ASN A 59 -4.54 23.45 3.80
C ASN A 59 -3.93 24.64 3.04
N LYS A 60 -2.66 24.54 2.64
CA LYS A 60 -1.99 25.59 1.86
C LYS A 60 -2.69 25.80 0.52
N LEU A 61 -3.07 24.73 -0.16
CA LEU A 61 -3.77 24.80 -1.44
C LEU A 61 -5.15 25.44 -1.27
N PHE A 62 -5.93 25.04 -0.26
CA PHE A 62 -7.23 25.63 0.05
C PHE A 62 -7.14 27.13 0.31
N SER A 63 -6.10 27.60 1.02
CA SER A 63 -5.88 29.04 1.23
C SER A 63 -5.66 29.82 -0.06
N LEU A 64 -5.06 29.22 -1.10
CA LEU A 64 -4.85 29.87 -2.41
C LEU A 64 -6.17 30.10 -3.17
N PHE A 65 -7.21 29.36 -2.82
CA PHE A 65 -8.55 29.53 -3.38
C PHE A 65 -9.31 30.70 -2.73
N ASN A 66 -8.68 31.42 -1.78
CA ASN A 66 -9.20 32.59 -1.09
C ASN A 66 -10.59 32.35 -0.48
N PRO A 67 -10.72 31.45 0.51
CA PRO A 67 -11.99 31.25 1.21
C PRO A 67 -12.49 32.56 1.82
N GLY A 68 -13.80 32.73 1.84
CA GLY A 68 -14.48 33.88 2.43
C GLY A 68 -14.38 33.91 3.96
N GLU A 69 -15.00 34.92 4.57
CA GLU A 69 -15.05 35.05 6.04
C GLU A 69 -15.83 33.90 6.72
N ASP A 70 -16.67 33.20 5.96
CA ASP A 70 -17.39 32.00 6.36
C ASP A 70 -16.53 30.72 6.33
N GLY A 71 -15.28 30.82 5.86
CA GLY A 71 -14.35 29.71 5.70
C GLY A 71 -14.64 28.84 4.47
N MET A 72 -15.52 29.28 3.57
CA MET A 72 -15.89 28.54 2.35
C MET A 72 -15.32 29.21 1.10
N VAL A 73 -15.00 28.41 0.09
CA VAL A 73 -14.60 28.91 -1.23
C VAL A 73 -15.84 29.08 -2.10
N SER A 74 -15.99 30.24 -2.74
CA SER A 74 -17.09 30.47 -3.68
C SER A 74 -16.96 29.60 -4.94
N TYR A 75 -18.06 29.27 -5.62
CA TYR A 75 -17.98 28.45 -6.84
C TYR A 75 -17.11 29.07 -7.93
N GLU A 76 -17.15 30.40 -8.09
CA GLU A 76 -16.26 31.11 -9.01
C GLU A 76 -14.79 31.02 -8.56
N GLY A 77 -14.51 31.20 -7.26
CA GLY A 77 -13.16 31.02 -6.71
C GLY A 77 -12.63 29.61 -6.92
N PHE A 78 -13.50 28.60 -6.75
CA PHE A 78 -13.18 27.22 -7.02
C PHE A 78 -12.92 26.95 -8.51
N ARG A 79 -13.70 27.55 -9.40
CA ARG A 79 -13.48 27.47 -10.85
C ARG A 79 -12.12 28.04 -11.24
N CYS A 80 -11.83 29.27 -10.82
CA CYS A 80 -10.59 29.95 -11.13
C CYS A 80 -9.38 29.19 -10.57
N GLY A 81 -9.50 28.61 -9.37
CA GLY A 81 -8.43 27.80 -8.78
C GLY A 81 -8.19 26.50 -9.55
N LEU A 82 -9.24 25.81 -10.02
CA LEU A 82 -9.09 24.63 -10.89
C LEU A 82 -8.46 24.99 -12.24
N GLU A 83 -8.85 26.11 -12.84
CA GLU A 83 -8.25 26.61 -14.09
C GLU A 83 -6.78 26.98 -13.91
N ALA A 84 -6.42 27.63 -12.79
CA ALA A 84 -5.02 27.90 -12.43
C ALA A 84 -4.21 26.62 -12.21
N MET A 85 -4.88 25.53 -11.83
CA MET A 85 -4.31 24.18 -11.74
C MET A 85 -4.27 23.44 -13.08
N GLY A 86 -4.64 24.10 -14.19
CA GLY A 86 -4.63 23.52 -15.54
C GLY A 86 -5.82 22.62 -15.85
N ILE A 87 -6.87 22.64 -15.03
CA ILE A 87 -8.11 21.90 -15.27
C ILE A 87 -9.09 22.83 -15.98
N ALA A 88 -9.26 22.62 -17.29
CA ALA A 88 -10.16 23.45 -18.09
C ALA A 88 -11.61 23.29 -17.63
N CYS A 89 -12.20 24.38 -17.13
CA CYS A 89 -13.58 24.45 -16.68
C CYS A 89 -14.42 25.35 -17.60
N GLY A 90 -14.22 25.25 -18.92
CA GLY A 90 -14.82 26.20 -19.89
C GLY A 90 -16.32 26.02 -20.15
N ASP A 91 -16.90 24.87 -19.78
CA ASP A 91 -18.33 24.60 -19.95
C ASP A 91 -19.08 24.82 -18.62
N ASP A 92 -19.94 25.84 -18.60
CA ASP A 92 -20.76 26.22 -17.44
C ASP A 92 -21.70 25.10 -16.98
N GLU A 93 -22.29 24.33 -17.90
CA GLU A 93 -23.22 23.26 -17.55
C GLU A 93 -22.48 22.09 -16.88
N GLN A 94 -21.32 21.73 -17.42
CA GLN A 94 -20.48 20.67 -16.84
C GLN A 94 -19.90 21.09 -15.49
N PHE A 95 -19.45 22.34 -15.37
CA PHE A 95 -18.95 22.86 -14.11
C PHE A 95 -20.04 22.89 -13.05
N GLN A 96 -21.26 23.35 -13.39
CA GLN A 96 -22.38 23.34 -12.45
C GLN A 96 -22.79 21.92 -12.03
N ALA A 97 -22.76 20.96 -12.96
CA ALA A 97 -23.01 19.56 -12.65
C ALA A 97 -21.91 18.94 -11.76
N PHE A 98 -20.68 19.43 -11.84
CA PHE A 98 -19.58 19.07 -10.95
C PHE A 98 -19.77 19.68 -9.56
N ILE A 99 -20.06 20.99 -9.47
CA ILE A 99 -20.34 21.68 -8.20
C ILE A 99 -21.47 21.01 -7.43
N CYS A 100 -22.60 20.67 -8.08
CA CYS A 100 -23.71 19.97 -7.42
C CYS A 100 -23.36 18.59 -6.84
N LYS A 101 -22.18 18.04 -7.15
CA LYS A 101 -21.66 16.79 -6.56
C LYS A 101 -20.61 17.03 -5.49
N VAL A 102 -19.86 18.13 -5.61
CA VAL A 102 -18.84 18.53 -4.63
C VAL A 102 -19.54 19.14 -3.42
N ASP A 103 -20.41 20.13 -3.64
CA ASP A 103 -21.32 20.71 -2.64
C ASP A 103 -22.55 19.79 -2.47
N ASP A 104 -22.37 18.69 -1.77
CA ASP A 104 -23.41 17.67 -1.58
C ASP A 104 -24.42 18.10 -0.50
N ASP A 105 -23.98 18.91 0.47
CA ASP A 105 -24.84 19.45 1.54
C ASP A 105 -25.59 20.73 1.13
N LYS A 106 -25.22 21.31 -0.01
CA LYS A 106 -25.80 22.54 -0.57
C LYS A 106 -25.58 23.74 0.34
N SER A 107 -24.41 23.80 0.97
CA SER A 107 -24.00 24.87 1.88
C SER A 107 -23.93 26.24 1.18
N GLY A 108 -23.86 26.28 -0.16
CA GLY A 108 -23.77 27.53 -0.92
C GLY A 108 -22.33 27.99 -1.16
N GLY A 109 -21.37 27.15 -0.81
CA GLY A 109 -19.93 27.32 -1.01
C GLY A 109 -19.23 25.96 -0.99
N ILE A 110 -17.92 25.96 -1.05
CA ILE A 110 -17.10 24.75 -0.97
C ILE A 110 -16.34 24.78 0.35
N THR A 111 -16.73 23.90 1.27
CA THR A 111 -16.01 23.72 2.54
C THR A 111 -14.64 23.06 2.30
N TYR A 112 -13.77 23.08 3.31
CA TYR A 112 -12.48 22.40 3.23
C TYR A 112 -12.62 20.89 2.94
N GLU A 113 -13.60 20.22 3.55
CA GLU A 113 -13.82 18.78 3.35
C GLU A 113 -14.28 18.47 1.93
N GLU A 114 -15.19 19.28 1.38
CA GLU A 114 -15.67 19.15 0.00
C GLU A 114 -14.58 19.48 -1.01
N PHE A 115 -13.78 20.51 -0.74
CA PHE A 115 -12.60 20.83 -1.52
C PHE A 115 -11.64 19.65 -1.57
N LEU A 116 -11.29 19.09 -0.41
CA LEU A 116 -10.38 17.95 -0.31
C LEU A 116 -10.92 16.75 -1.10
N PHE A 117 -12.21 16.43 -0.92
CA PHE A 117 -12.87 15.36 -1.65
C PHE A 117 -12.82 15.61 -3.17
N ALA A 118 -13.08 16.83 -3.62
CA ALA A 118 -13.04 17.18 -5.03
C ALA A 118 -11.64 17.02 -5.63
N ILE A 119 -10.60 17.55 -4.97
CA ILE A 119 -9.21 17.41 -5.44
C ILE A 119 -8.79 15.94 -5.46
N GLN A 120 -9.18 15.17 -4.46
CA GLN A 120 -8.93 13.73 -4.40
C GLN A 120 -9.55 13.00 -5.59
N GLU A 121 -10.84 13.22 -5.87
CA GLU A 121 -11.54 12.56 -6.97
C GLU A 121 -11.00 12.99 -8.34
N ILE A 122 -10.62 14.26 -8.51
CA ILE A 122 -9.99 14.76 -9.74
C ILE A 122 -8.67 14.03 -9.99
N LYS A 123 -7.76 14.00 -8.99
CA LYS A 123 -6.46 13.32 -9.13
C LYS A 123 -6.64 11.82 -9.38
N LEU A 124 -7.63 11.21 -8.72
CA LEU A 124 -7.92 9.80 -8.91
C LEU A 124 -8.44 9.51 -10.32
N ALA A 125 -9.32 10.36 -10.86
CA ALA A 125 -9.81 10.25 -12.23
C ALA A 125 -8.69 10.38 -13.26
N GLN A 126 -7.74 11.32 -13.06
CA GLN A 126 -6.55 11.46 -13.89
C GLN A 126 -5.70 10.17 -13.93
N LEU A 127 -5.50 9.51 -12.78
CA LEU A 127 -4.76 8.25 -12.68
C LEU A 127 -5.43 7.04 -13.35
N PHE A 128 -6.68 7.16 -13.78
CA PHE A 128 -7.40 6.16 -14.59
C PHE A 128 -7.58 6.58 -16.05
N ASN A 129 -7.09 7.76 -16.45
CA ASN A 129 -7.18 8.23 -17.82
C ASN A 129 -5.94 7.84 -18.63
N GLU A 130 -6.10 6.98 -19.63
CA GLU A 130 -5.01 6.47 -20.48
C GLU A 130 -4.30 7.54 -21.32
N GLU A 131 -4.97 8.64 -21.68
CA GLU A 131 -4.35 9.76 -22.40
C GLU A 131 -3.45 10.57 -21.45
N PHE A 132 -3.97 10.84 -20.25
CA PHE A 132 -3.20 11.51 -19.19
C PHE A 132 -1.94 10.69 -18.81
N LEU A 133 -2.09 9.37 -18.65
CA LEU A 133 -0.97 8.48 -18.32
C LEU A 133 0.12 8.45 -19.40
N ARG A 134 -0.24 8.61 -20.68
CA ARG A 134 0.74 8.68 -21.79
C ARG A 134 1.61 9.92 -21.75
N ASN A 135 1.07 11.02 -21.20
CA ASN A 135 1.75 12.29 -21.12
C ASN A 135 2.52 12.48 -19.81
N MET A 136 2.39 11.55 -18.85
CA MET A 136 3.14 11.60 -17.60
C MET A 136 4.60 11.14 -17.78
N PRO A 137 5.55 11.69 -16.99
CA PRO A 137 6.93 11.26 -17.05
C PRO A 137 7.03 9.75 -16.75
N PRO A 138 7.90 8.99 -17.46
CA PRO A 138 7.99 7.54 -17.31
C PRO A 138 8.27 7.07 -15.88
N GLU A 139 8.93 7.88 -15.06
CA GLU A 139 9.23 7.62 -13.65
C GLU A 139 7.97 7.42 -12.79
N TYR A 140 6.82 7.93 -13.25
CA TYR A 140 5.53 7.79 -12.59
C TYR A 140 4.81 6.48 -12.90
N THR A 141 5.20 5.82 -13.99
CA THR A 141 4.59 4.58 -14.47
C THR A 141 5.56 3.40 -14.40
N HIS A 142 6.87 3.67 -14.33
CA HIS A 142 7.92 2.68 -14.35
C HIS A 142 8.87 2.86 -13.17
N MET A 143 9.22 1.76 -12.50
CA MET A 143 10.30 1.77 -11.51
C MET A 143 11.66 1.87 -12.22
N LYS A 144 12.58 2.65 -11.66
CA LYS A 144 13.87 2.97 -12.29
C LYS A 144 14.79 1.76 -12.54
N ARG A 145 14.57 0.58 -11.91
CA ARG A 145 15.60 -0.49 -11.87
C ARG A 145 15.17 -1.98 -11.85
N ARG A 146 13.88 -2.36 -11.80
CA ARG A 146 13.46 -3.79 -11.74
C ARG A 146 12.42 -4.13 -12.82
N ARG A 147 12.50 -5.34 -13.41
CA ARG A 147 11.40 -5.90 -14.23
C ARG A 147 10.22 -6.16 -13.31
N VAL A 148 9.23 -5.28 -13.35
CA VAL A 148 8.00 -5.39 -12.59
C VAL A 148 7.17 -6.56 -13.13
N GLY A 149 6.82 -7.51 -12.26
CA GLY A 149 5.72 -8.43 -12.53
C GLY A 149 4.39 -7.74 -12.24
N ASN A 150 3.31 -8.09 -12.93
CA ASN A 150 2.00 -7.50 -12.67
C ASN A 150 1.63 -7.65 -11.19
N ALA A 151 1.42 -6.52 -10.50
CA ALA A 151 0.96 -6.54 -9.12
C ALA A 151 -0.44 -7.16 -9.03
N ARG A 152 -0.69 -7.93 -7.98
CA ARG A 152 -2.00 -8.54 -7.70
C ARG A 152 -2.62 -7.86 -6.51
N LEU A 153 -3.83 -7.36 -6.71
CA LEU A 153 -4.60 -6.71 -5.68
C LEU A 153 -5.61 -7.69 -5.07
N GLY A 154 -5.68 -7.74 -3.76
CA GLY A 154 -6.65 -8.50 -2.99
C GLY A 154 -7.32 -7.64 -1.93
N SER A 155 -8.50 -8.06 -1.48
CA SER A 155 -9.11 -7.47 -0.30
C SER A 155 -9.87 -8.48 0.53
N ILE A 156 -9.74 -8.36 1.85
CA ILE A 156 -10.57 -9.06 2.83
C ILE A 156 -11.23 -8.03 3.73
N GLU A 157 -12.55 -8.07 3.77
CA GLU A 157 -13.36 -7.26 4.67
C GLU A 157 -14.00 -8.18 5.69
N TYR A 158 -13.96 -7.81 6.96
CA TYR A 158 -14.49 -8.66 8.01
C TYR A 158 -15.14 -7.85 9.14
N SER A 159 -15.99 -8.55 9.89
CA SER A 159 -16.59 -8.20 11.16
C SER A 159 -16.56 -9.46 12.05
N PRO A 160 -16.97 -9.39 13.33
CA PRO A 160 -16.99 -10.56 14.21
C PRO A 160 -17.81 -11.74 13.65
N ASP A 161 -18.86 -11.44 12.90
CA ASP A 161 -19.85 -12.39 12.39
C ASP A 161 -19.74 -12.67 10.88
N ARG A 162 -19.08 -11.78 10.11
CA ARG A 162 -19.06 -11.85 8.64
C ARG A 162 -17.67 -11.65 8.07
N ILE A 163 -17.38 -12.33 6.97
CA ILE A 163 -16.15 -12.14 6.19
C ILE A 163 -16.47 -12.17 4.70
N ARG A 164 -15.74 -11.35 3.93
CA ARG A 164 -15.75 -11.35 2.48
C ARG A 164 -14.32 -11.19 1.98
N SER A 165 -13.86 -12.14 1.17
CA SER A 165 -12.54 -12.10 0.53
C SER A 165 -12.68 -12.10 -0.99
N VAL A 166 -11.90 -11.26 -1.67
CA VAL A 166 -11.78 -11.23 -3.14
C VAL A 166 -10.29 -11.18 -3.49
N TYR A 167 -9.81 -12.15 -4.28
CA TYR A 167 -8.44 -12.18 -4.80
C TYR A 167 -8.36 -13.11 -6.03
N PRO A 168 -7.74 -12.68 -7.15
CA PRO A 168 -7.33 -11.30 -7.41
C PRO A 168 -8.55 -10.40 -7.67
N ILE A 169 -8.34 -9.09 -7.60
CA ILE A 169 -9.32 -8.07 -7.97
C ILE A 169 -9.08 -7.67 -9.43
N ASP A 170 -9.96 -8.12 -10.33
CA ASP A 170 -9.84 -7.82 -11.76
C ASP A 170 -10.27 -6.38 -12.11
N GLN A 171 -11.31 -5.89 -11.43
CA GLN A 171 -11.89 -4.56 -11.67
C GLN A 171 -11.28 -3.51 -10.74
N VAL A 172 -9.98 -3.23 -10.93
CA VAL A 172 -9.18 -2.34 -10.06
C VAL A 172 -9.84 -0.97 -9.90
N GLN A 173 -10.28 -0.34 -11.00
CA GLN A 173 -10.95 0.97 -10.93
C GLN A 173 -12.17 0.92 -9.99
N ARG A 174 -13.09 -0.02 -10.23
CA ARG A 174 -14.29 -0.17 -9.38
C ARG A 174 -13.96 -0.42 -7.92
N PHE A 175 -12.87 -1.14 -7.63
CA PHE A 175 -12.42 -1.40 -6.27
C PHE A 175 -11.81 -0.17 -5.59
N ILE A 176 -10.92 0.56 -6.27
CA ILE A 176 -10.29 1.77 -5.73
C ILE A 176 -11.36 2.81 -5.36
N TYR A 177 -12.36 2.98 -6.21
CA TYR A 177 -13.52 3.83 -5.94
C TYR A 177 -14.50 3.25 -4.89
N SER A 178 -14.35 2.00 -4.46
CA SER A 178 -15.24 1.43 -3.44
C SER A 178 -14.88 1.88 -2.03
N THR A 179 -15.88 2.00 -1.16
CA THR A 179 -15.69 2.21 0.28
C THR A 179 -15.83 0.90 1.04
N LYS A 180 -15.24 0.84 2.24
CA LYS A 180 -15.48 -0.28 3.15
C LYS A 180 -17.00 -0.41 3.40
N PRO A 181 -17.58 -1.61 3.28
CA PRO A 181 -18.99 -1.81 3.58
C PRO A 181 -19.29 -1.47 5.04
N GLY A 182 -20.44 -0.85 5.32
CA GLY A 182 -20.81 -0.47 6.69
C GLY A 182 -20.96 -1.63 7.68
N TRP A 183 -21.04 -2.87 7.21
CA TRP A 183 -21.04 -4.05 8.10
C TRP A 183 -19.64 -4.49 8.53
N ALA A 184 -18.59 -4.10 7.80
CA ALA A 184 -17.22 -4.54 8.07
C ALA A 184 -16.58 -3.62 9.11
N SER A 185 -15.98 -4.21 10.14
CA SER A 185 -15.14 -3.47 11.09
C SER A 185 -13.83 -3.06 10.42
N VAL A 186 -13.19 -3.98 9.68
CA VAL A 186 -11.89 -3.76 9.03
C VAL A 186 -11.95 -4.13 7.55
N ARG A 187 -11.26 -3.34 6.72
CA ARG A 187 -10.90 -3.69 5.33
C ARG A 187 -9.39 -3.85 5.24
N TRP A 188 -8.96 -5.07 4.97
CA TRP A 188 -7.60 -5.36 4.57
C TRP A 188 -7.47 -5.34 3.04
N ILE A 189 -6.43 -4.68 2.54
CA ILE A 189 -6.06 -4.59 1.13
C ILE A 189 -4.66 -5.15 1.02
N ASN A 190 -4.48 -6.21 0.22
CA ASN A 190 -3.16 -6.81 -0.03
C ASN A 190 -2.71 -6.49 -1.44
N VAL A 191 -1.47 -6.05 -1.60
CA VAL A 191 -0.83 -5.82 -2.88
C VAL A 191 0.40 -6.73 -2.95
N GLU A 192 0.36 -7.71 -3.84
CA GLU A 192 1.50 -8.60 -4.11
C GLU A 192 2.21 -8.15 -5.39
N GLY A 193 3.48 -7.77 -5.26
CA GLY A 193 4.25 -7.11 -6.32
C GLY A 193 4.15 -5.59 -6.25
N ILE A 194 5.19 -4.90 -6.72
CA ILE A 194 5.22 -3.43 -6.74
C ILE A 194 4.79 -2.92 -8.12
N ASP A 195 3.66 -2.24 -8.18
CA ASP A 195 3.20 -1.48 -9.35
C ASP A 195 3.09 0.01 -8.98
N PRO A 196 3.97 0.89 -9.51
CA PRO A 196 3.94 2.32 -9.21
C PRO A 196 2.60 2.99 -9.48
N LEU A 197 1.89 2.57 -10.54
CA LEU A 197 0.60 3.18 -10.90
C LEU A 197 -0.49 2.77 -9.91
N LEU A 198 -0.53 1.49 -9.52
CA LEU A 198 -1.42 1.01 -8.47
C LEU A 198 -1.13 1.71 -7.13
N MET A 199 0.14 1.86 -6.76
CA MET A 199 0.54 2.53 -5.54
C MET A 199 0.11 4.00 -5.52
N ARG A 200 0.24 4.73 -6.63
CA ARG A 200 -0.26 6.11 -6.74
C ARG A 200 -1.79 6.19 -6.66
N ARG A 201 -2.50 5.22 -7.24
CA ARG A 201 -3.97 5.13 -7.12
C ARG A 201 -4.39 4.92 -5.66
N LEU A 202 -3.67 4.07 -4.93
CA LEU A 202 -3.88 3.86 -3.49
C LEU A 202 -3.48 5.08 -2.67
N SER A 203 -2.38 5.76 -3.02
CA SER A 203 -1.92 6.95 -2.32
C SER A 203 -2.94 8.08 -2.38
N VAL A 204 -3.48 8.36 -3.57
CA VAL A 204 -4.55 9.33 -3.73
C VAL A 204 -5.81 8.89 -2.98
N ARG A 205 -6.22 7.62 -3.13
CA ARG A 205 -7.46 7.11 -2.55
C ARG A 205 -7.49 7.12 -1.02
N TYR A 206 -6.36 6.83 -0.39
CA TYR A 206 -6.22 6.73 1.07
C TYR A 206 -5.40 7.87 1.68
N ARG A 207 -5.03 8.87 0.86
CA ARG A 207 -4.19 10.03 1.25
C ARG A 207 -2.90 9.59 1.95
N LEU A 208 -2.26 8.57 1.39
CA LEU A 208 -0.99 8.06 1.91
C LEU A 208 0.11 9.11 1.69
N HIS A 209 0.98 9.27 2.68
CA HIS A 209 2.01 10.29 2.64
C HIS A 209 3.05 9.98 1.54
N PRO A 210 3.48 10.97 0.72
CA PRO A 210 4.39 10.74 -0.40
C PRO A 210 5.70 10.03 -0.01
N LEU A 211 6.31 10.40 1.11
CA LEU A 211 7.54 9.75 1.60
C LEU A 211 7.34 8.26 1.88
N ALA A 212 6.22 7.88 2.50
CA ALA A 212 5.92 6.48 2.77
C ALA A 212 5.63 5.68 1.48
N ILE A 213 5.15 6.35 0.41
CA ILE A 213 5.02 5.74 -0.92
C ILE A 213 6.39 5.56 -1.56
N GLU A 214 7.26 6.57 -1.49
CA GLU A 214 8.62 6.52 -2.01
C GLU A 214 9.42 5.38 -1.37
N ASP A 215 9.38 5.25 -0.04
CA ASP A 215 10.02 4.14 0.67
C ASP A 215 9.54 2.76 0.18
N THR A 216 8.30 2.68 -0.29
CA THR A 216 7.71 1.43 -0.83
C THR A 216 8.03 1.21 -2.30
N LEU A 217 8.29 2.28 -3.04
CA LEU A 217 8.70 2.26 -4.44
C LEU A 217 10.21 2.30 -4.62
N ASP A 218 11.00 2.37 -3.55
CA ASP A 218 12.44 2.25 -3.65
C ASP A 218 12.82 0.83 -4.12
N ALA A 219 13.89 0.73 -4.90
CA ALA A 219 14.45 -0.53 -5.35
C ALA A 219 15.27 -1.22 -4.25
N ASP A 220 15.82 -0.43 -3.33
CA ASP A 220 16.61 -0.91 -2.19
C ASP A 220 15.70 -1.20 -1.00
N VAL A 221 16.05 -2.23 -0.23
CA VAL A 221 15.25 -2.65 0.92
C VAL A 221 15.46 -1.66 2.06
N GLU A 222 14.39 -0.99 2.46
CA GLU A 222 14.42 -0.05 3.58
C GLU A 222 14.63 -0.75 4.92
N ARG A 223 15.21 -0.02 5.88
CA ARG A 223 15.34 -0.52 7.25
C ARG A 223 13.97 -0.56 7.92
N PRO A 224 13.72 -1.54 8.83
CA PRO A 224 12.47 -1.54 9.58
C PRO A 224 12.27 -0.24 10.34
N LYS A 225 11.11 0.39 10.16
CA LYS A 225 10.77 1.68 10.76
C LYS A 225 9.26 1.82 10.94
N TYR A 226 8.87 2.66 11.89
CA TYR A 226 7.49 3.09 12.13
C TYR A 226 7.44 4.61 12.09
N GLU A 227 6.49 5.15 11.33
CA GLU A 227 6.30 6.58 11.15
C GLU A 227 4.81 6.91 11.28
N GLU A 228 4.49 8.00 11.99
CA GLU A 228 3.13 8.48 12.17
C GLU A 228 2.93 9.76 11.35
N TYR A 229 1.86 9.77 10.55
CA TYR A 229 1.40 10.89 9.75
C TYR A 229 -0.04 11.25 10.15
N ASP A 230 -0.50 12.44 9.77
CA ASP A 230 -1.85 12.93 10.12
C ASP A 230 -2.97 11.97 9.66
N GLU A 231 -2.84 11.39 8.46
CA GLU A 231 -3.89 10.54 7.87
C GLU A 231 -3.75 9.05 8.18
N HIS A 232 -2.55 8.59 8.54
CA HIS A 232 -2.22 7.16 8.67
C HIS A 232 -0.87 6.95 9.36
N SER A 233 -0.60 5.73 9.80
CA SER A 233 0.75 5.31 10.19
C SER A 233 1.37 4.38 9.14
N SER A 234 2.68 4.46 8.97
CA SER A 234 3.46 3.57 8.10
C SER A 234 4.35 2.66 8.94
N LEU A 235 4.39 1.37 8.62
CA LEU A 235 5.29 0.39 9.21
C LEU A 235 5.97 -0.39 8.09
N ILE A 236 7.29 -0.32 8.03
CA ILE A 236 8.10 -1.13 7.13
C ILE A 236 8.78 -2.21 7.94
N VAL A 237 8.68 -3.46 7.49
CA VAL A 237 9.40 -4.60 8.04
C VAL A 237 10.06 -5.39 6.92
N GLN A 238 11.12 -6.12 7.28
CA GLN A 238 11.80 -7.03 6.36
C GLN A 238 11.32 -8.46 6.65
N THR A 239 10.90 -9.13 5.59
CA THR A 239 10.48 -10.53 5.61
C THR A 239 11.53 -11.38 4.91
N VAL A 240 11.70 -12.61 5.38
CA VAL A 240 12.59 -13.61 4.79
C VAL A 240 11.86 -14.93 4.82
N HIS A 241 11.88 -15.62 3.69
CA HIS A 241 11.18 -16.87 3.54
C HIS A 241 12.18 -18.02 3.38
N ALA A 242 11.78 -19.21 3.81
CA ALA A 242 12.54 -20.42 3.50
C ALA A 242 12.48 -20.67 1.99
N ARG A 243 13.62 -20.96 1.35
CA ARG A 243 13.63 -21.36 -0.07
C ARG A 243 12.99 -22.73 -0.25
N ASP A 244 13.21 -23.62 0.70
CA ASP A 244 12.57 -24.92 0.81
C ASP A 244 12.05 -25.11 2.24
N LEU A 245 10.76 -24.84 2.43
CA LEU A 245 10.12 -24.95 3.73
C LEU A 245 10.06 -26.40 4.24
N ALA A 246 9.96 -27.40 3.34
CA ALA A 246 9.92 -28.80 3.73
C ALA A 246 11.29 -29.23 4.27
N MET A 247 12.36 -28.90 3.55
CA MET A 247 13.74 -29.16 3.98
C MET A 247 14.03 -28.54 5.35
N VAL A 248 13.64 -27.27 5.56
CA VAL A 248 13.87 -26.57 6.84
C VAL A 248 13.10 -27.22 7.99
N LYS A 249 11.84 -27.62 7.76
CA LYS A 249 11.02 -28.33 8.76
C LYS A 249 11.54 -29.73 9.06
N ASP A 250 12.01 -30.45 8.06
CA ASP A 250 12.60 -31.77 8.22
C ASP A 250 13.88 -31.68 9.07
N TYR A 251 14.75 -30.72 8.77
CA TYR A 251 15.97 -30.52 9.55
C TYR A 251 15.68 -30.12 11.00
N GLN A 252 14.71 -29.23 11.20
CA GLN A 252 14.24 -28.86 12.54
C GLN A 252 13.72 -30.08 13.31
N SER A 253 12.93 -30.94 12.66
CA SER A 253 12.37 -32.15 13.27
C SER A 253 13.47 -33.14 13.66
N MET A 254 14.43 -33.38 12.77
CA MET A 254 15.59 -34.22 13.05
C MET A 254 16.46 -33.67 14.18
N TYR A 255 16.70 -32.35 14.20
CA TYR A 255 17.47 -31.71 15.26
C TYR A 255 16.78 -31.83 16.63
N ARG A 256 15.47 -31.56 16.69
CA ARG A 256 14.70 -31.74 17.93
C ARG A 256 14.77 -33.19 18.39
N ALA A 257 14.57 -34.16 17.49
CA ALA A 257 14.71 -35.57 17.82
C ALA A 257 16.10 -35.88 18.40
N SER A 258 17.18 -35.33 17.82
CA SER A 258 18.55 -35.53 18.32
C SER A 258 18.82 -34.97 19.73
N LEU A 259 18.07 -33.96 20.18
CA LEU A 259 18.20 -33.39 21.54
C LEU A 259 17.52 -34.24 22.62
N TYR A 260 16.57 -35.10 22.23
CA TYR A 260 15.78 -35.92 23.14
C TYR A 260 16.05 -37.42 22.98
N VAL A 261 17.16 -37.77 22.31
CA VAL A 261 17.65 -39.15 22.20
C VAL A 261 17.94 -39.65 23.62
N GLN A 262 17.28 -40.73 24.04
CA GLN A 262 17.63 -41.43 25.28
C GLN A 262 18.92 -42.24 25.06
N ASP A 263 19.63 -42.61 26.14
CA ASP A 263 20.97 -43.22 26.06
C ASP A 263 21.06 -44.47 25.15
N ASP A 264 19.95 -45.16 24.86
CA ASP A 264 19.87 -46.36 24.02
C ASP A 264 19.36 -46.10 22.58
N ASP A 265 18.94 -44.89 22.25
CA ASP A 265 18.42 -44.54 20.92
C ASP A 265 19.51 -43.95 20.01
N ILE A 266 19.37 -44.14 18.70
CA ILE A 266 20.32 -43.62 17.70
C ILE A 266 19.81 -42.27 17.19
N SER A 267 20.67 -41.25 17.23
CA SER A 267 20.35 -39.95 16.67
C SER A 267 20.06 -40.04 15.17
N PRO A 268 19.08 -39.30 14.61
CA PRO A 268 18.81 -39.27 13.17
C PRO A 268 20.02 -38.91 12.30
N PHE A 269 21.06 -38.31 12.89
CA PHE A 269 22.28 -37.93 12.20
C PHE A 269 23.41 -38.96 12.32
N GLU A 270 23.38 -39.83 13.32
CA GLU A 270 24.40 -40.86 13.54
C GLU A 270 24.23 -42.05 12.59
N SER A 271 23.01 -42.27 12.10
CA SER A 271 22.73 -43.27 11.07
C SER A 271 23.15 -42.84 9.65
N MET A 272 23.65 -41.61 9.48
CA MET A 272 24.00 -41.05 8.17
C MET A 272 25.47 -41.23 7.84
N THR A 273 25.76 -41.42 6.55
CA THR A 273 27.13 -41.47 6.05
C THR A 273 27.79 -40.08 6.09
N LYS A 274 29.12 -40.04 6.15
CA LYS A 274 29.89 -38.78 6.09
C LYS A 274 29.51 -37.93 4.87
N LYS A 275 29.34 -38.56 3.70
CA LYS A 275 28.95 -37.89 2.46
C LYS A 275 27.55 -37.26 2.56
N GLU A 276 26.58 -37.98 3.13
CA GLU A 276 25.22 -37.44 3.33
C GLU A 276 25.21 -36.25 4.30
N LEU A 277 26.05 -36.28 5.34
CA LEU A 277 26.21 -35.16 6.26
C LEU A 277 26.84 -33.94 5.58
N GLU A 278 27.84 -34.14 4.72
CA GLU A 278 28.49 -33.09 3.93
C GLU A 278 27.51 -32.45 2.94
N ASP A 279 26.79 -33.26 2.15
CA ASP A 279 25.78 -32.80 1.18
C ASP A 279 24.66 -31.98 1.89
N ARG A 280 24.21 -32.44 3.07
CA ARG A 280 23.22 -31.70 3.87
C ARG A 280 23.80 -30.40 4.43
N LEU A 281 25.05 -30.37 4.88
CA LEU A 281 25.68 -29.15 5.40
C LEU A 281 25.79 -28.06 4.31
N GLU A 282 26.01 -28.47 3.06
CA GLU A 282 26.02 -27.59 1.88
C GLU A 282 24.63 -27.01 1.60
N GLN A 283 23.57 -27.82 1.71
CA GLN A 283 22.17 -27.36 1.59
C GLN A 283 21.77 -26.36 2.69
N LEU A 284 22.50 -26.34 3.81
CA LEU A 284 22.28 -25.40 4.92
C LEU A 284 23.11 -24.10 4.81
N ASN A 285 23.66 -23.78 3.64
CA ASN A 285 24.30 -22.48 3.43
C ASN A 285 23.27 -21.35 3.41
N ILE A 286 23.67 -20.14 3.83
CA ILE A 286 22.76 -18.99 4.02
C ILE A 286 21.94 -18.71 2.75
N GLY A 287 22.58 -18.76 1.59
CA GLY A 287 21.91 -18.57 0.28
C GLY A 287 21.05 -19.73 -0.20
N CYS A 288 21.03 -20.87 0.51
CA CYS A 288 20.26 -22.06 0.18
C CYS A 288 19.03 -22.23 1.10
N VAL A 289 19.13 -21.79 2.36
CA VAL A 289 18.05 -21.93 3.35
C VAL A 289 17.00 -20.84 3.21
N MET A 290 17.41 -19.59 3.03
CA MET A 290 16.51 -18.42 3.03
C MET A 290 16.61 -17.61 1.73
N THR A 291 15.54 -16.88 1.43
CA THR A 291 15.55 -15.86 0.37
C THR A 291 16.36 -14.65 0.81
N ALA A 292 16.70 -13.76 -0.13
CA ALA A 292 17.10 -12.41 0.25
C ALA A 292 15.94 -11.74 1.04
N PRO A 293 16.24 -10.80 1.94
CA PRO A 293 15.22 -9.98 2.59
C PRO A 293 14.32 -9.31 1.56
N GLN A 294 13.03 -9.29 1.85
CA GLN A 294 12.00 -8.64 1.06
C GLN A 294 11.26 -7.64 1.93
N GLN A 295 10.91 -6.50 1.35
CA GLN A 295 10.16 -5.49 2.06
C GLN A 295 8.66 -5.84 2.14
N LEU A 296 8.10 -5.64 3.32
CA LEU A 296 6.67 -5.57 3.57
C LEU A 296 6.36 -4.18 4.13
N SER A 297 5.65 -3.37 3.35
CA SER A 297 5.15 -2.05 3.77
C SER A 297 3.71 -2.17 4.23
N LEU A 298 3.40 -1.60 5.39
CA LEU A 298 2.06 -1.56 5.98
C LEU A 298 1.61 -0.12 6.16
N TYR A 299 0.44 0.22 5.62
CA TYR A 299 -0.23 1.49 5.84
C TYR A 299 -1.46 1.27 6.72
N ILE A 300 -1.45 1.89 7.88
CA ILE A 300 -2.35 1.62 9.00
C ILE A 300 -3.27 2.82 9.19
N MET A 301 -4.57 2.63 8.96
CA MET A 301 -5.62 3.59 9.26
C MET A 301 -6.56 3.01 10.33
N GLU A 302 -7.56 3.76 10.78
CA GLU A 302 -8.49 3.32 11.83
C GLU A 302 -9.17 1.98 11.48
N ASP A 303 -9.69 1.86 10.27
CA ASP A 303 -10.51 0.72 9.84
C ASP A 303 -10.06 0.09 8.49
N VAL A 304 -8.89 0.51 8.00
CA VAL A 304 -8.25 0.00 6.78
C VAL A 304 -6.78 -0.35 7.07
N LEU A 305 -6.35 -1.53 6.60
CA LEU A 305 -4.95 -1.91 6.50
C LEU A 305 -4.60 -2.12 5.03
N ILE A 306 -3.50 -1.54 4.57
CA ILE A 306 -2.93 -1.85 3.26
C ILE A 306 -1.57 -2.51 3.48
N SER A 307 -1.37 -3.71 2.96
CA SER A 307 -0.06 -4.37 2.90
C SER A 307 0.45 -4.40 1.47
N VAL A 308 1.74 -4.11 1.30
CA VAL A 308 2.43 -4.15 0.01
C VAL A 308 3.66 -5.03 0.13
N GLU A 309 3.70 -6.08 -0.67
CA GLU A 309 4.73 -7.11 -0.66
C GLU A 309 5.50 -7.05 -1.98
N GLU A 310 6.84 -7.11 -1.95
CA GLU A 310 7.65 -7.11 -3.17
C GLU A 310 7.34 -8.26 -4.13
N ARG A 311 6.94 -9.41 -3.58
CA ARG A 311 6.61 -10.64 -4.31
C ARG A 311 5.45 -11.33 -3.62
N SER A 312 4.81 -12.26 -4.33
CA SER A 312 3.78 -13.13 -3.73
C SER A 312 4.38 -13.89 -2.55
N SER A 313 3.75 -13.77 -1.39
CA SER A 313 4.14 -14.44 -0.15
C SER A 313 3.05 -15.39 0.33
N THR A 314 3.25 -15.99 1.50
CA THR A 314 2.25 -16.81 2.20
C THR A 314 1.26 -15.97 3.01
N LEU A 315 1.49 -14.66 3.17
CA LEU A 315 0.75 -13.76 4.06
C LEU A 315 -0.75 -13.81 3.80
N TRP A 316 -1.15 -13.69 2.53
CA TRP A 316 -2.55 -13.80 2.11
C TRP A 316 -3.21 -15.09 2.59
N ALA A 317 -2.57 -16.23 2.29
CA ALA A 317 -3.12 -17.55 2.62
C ALA A 317 -3.21 -17.77 4.14
N MET A 318 -2.16 -17.40 4.87
CA MET A 318 -2.06 -17.58 6.32
C MET A 318 -3.07 -16.71 7.07
N LEU A 319 -3.20 -15.43 6.70
CA LEU A 319 -4.20 -14.55 7.31
C LEU A 319 -5.61 -14.96 6.94
N LYS A 320 -5.86 -15.34 5.68
CA LYS A 320 -7.17 -15.83 5.27
C LYS A 320 -7.60 -17.05 6.09
N GLN A 321 -6.69 -18.01 6.31
CA GLN A 321 -6.98 -19.18 7.16
C GLN A 321 -7.31 -18.78 8.61
N ARG A 322 -6.53 -17.86 9.21
CA ARG A 322 -6.80 -17.36 10.57
C ARG A 322 -8.15 -16.62 10.65
N LEU A 323 -8.50 -15.86 9.62
CA LEU A 323 -9.75 -15.11 9.54
C LEU A 323 -10.98 -16.02 9.31
N ASP A 324 -10.86 -17.05 8.47
CA ASP A 324 -11.93 -18.02 8.17
C ASP A 324 -12.27 -18.91 9.38
N THR A 325 -11.37 -19.02 10.35
CA THR A 325 -11.61 -19.79 11.59
C THR A 325 -12.80 -19.21 12.37
N SER A 326 -13.73 -20.07 12.78
CA SER A 326 -14.90 -19.68 13.57
C SER A 326 -14.47 -19.02 14.89
N TYR A 327 -15.10 -17.89 15.25
CA TYR A 327 -14.74 -17.10 16.43
C TYR A 327 -13.27 -16.66 16.47
N SER A 328 -12.65 -16.44 15.30
CA SER A 328 -11.27 -15.98 15.23
C SER A 328 -11.08 -14.67 15.99
N LYS A 329 -10.04 -14.63 16.84
CA LYS A 329 -9.68 -13.41 17.59
C LYS A 329 -9.47 -12.23 16.66
N VAL A 330 -8.86 -12.48 15.49
CA VAL A 330 -8.63 -11.44 14.46
C VAL A 330 -9.93 -10.74 14.07
N ARG A 331 -11.04 -11.48 13.87
CA ARG A 331 -12.33 -10.89 13.50
C ARG A 331 -13.02 -10.11 14.63
N GLN A 332 -12.65 -10.38 15.88
CA GLN A 332 -13.20 -9.69 17.05
C GLN A 332 -12.50 -8.35 17.35
N HIS A 333 -11.41 -8.04 16.65
CA HIS A 333 -10.60 -6.86 16.88
C HIS A 333 -10.50 -5.98 15.63
N GLY A 334 -10.00 -4.75 15.83
CA GLY A 334 -9.77 -3.77 14.77
C GLY A 334 -8.39 -3.89 14.11
N THR A 335 -8.02 -2.85 13.36
CA THR A 335 -6.82 -2.80 12.52
C THR A 335 -5.52 -3.07 13.29
N ALA A 336 -5.38 -2.56 14.51
CA ALA A 336 -4.17 -2.79 15.32
C ALA A 336 -3.89 -4.28 15.59
N PHE A 337 -4.93 -5.08 15.85
CA PHE A 337 -4.76 -6.52 16.06
C PHE A 337 -4.44 -7.25 14.76
N LEU A 338 -4.97 -6.76 13.63
CA LEU A 338 -4.61 -7.28 12.32
C LEU A 338 -3.12 -7.04 12.02
N VAL A 339 -2.59 -5.84 12.31
CA VAL A 339 -1.16 -5.53 12.19
C VAL A 339 -0.32 -6.46 13.07
N TYR A 340 -0.72 -6.65 14.33
CA TYR A 340 -0.08 -7.64 15.21
C TYR A 340 -0.08 -9.04 14.56
N THR A 341 -1.21 -9.46 13.99
CA THR A 341 -1.33 -10.79 13.35
C THR A 341 -0.45 -10.91 12.12
N VAL A 342 -0.28 -9.85 11.32
CA VAL A 342 0.65 -9.80 10.19
C VAL A 342 2.08 -10.00 10.68
N VAL A 343 2.50 -9.22 11.68
CA VAL A 343 3.86 -9.31 12.25
C VAL A 343 4.11 -10.68 12.87
N ASP A 344 3.14 -11.23 13.58
CA ASP A 344 3.18 -12.59 14.15
C ASP A 344 3.42 -13.65 13.07
N ILE A 345 2.76 -13.55 11.90
CA ILE A 345 3.01 -14.44 10.76
C ILE A 345 4.44 -14.28 10.23
N CYS A 346 4.95 -13.05 10.10
CA CYS A 346 6.33 -12.82 9.66
C CYS A 346 7.35 -13.45 10.63
N VAL A 347 7.08 -13.39 11.94
CA VAL A 347 7.92 -14.01 12.98
C VAL A 347 7.80 -15.55 12.96
N ASP A 348 6.60 -16.08 12.74
CA ASP A 348 6.38 -17.52 12.62
C ASP A 348 7.19 -18.13 11.45
N GLU A 349 7.28 -17.41 10.31
CA GLU A 349 8.08 -17.87 9.16
C GLU A 349 9.59 -17.85 9.41
N LEU A 350 10.06 -16.95 10.26
CA LEU A 350 11.46 -16.85 10.67
C LEU A 350 11.88 -18.00 11.61
N THR A 351 10.94 -18.55 12.37
CA THR A 351 11.24 -19.52 13.43
C THR A 351 11.93 -20.79 12.91
N PRO A 352 11.43 -21.49 11.86
CA PRO A 352 12.12 -22.67 11.32
C PRO A 352 13.54 -22.36 10.80
N ILE A 353 13.72 -21.18 10.20
CA ILE A 353 15.00 -20.72 9.64
C ILE A 353 16.02 -20.54 10.76
N THR A 354 15.67 -19.77 11.80
CA THR A 354 16.55 -19.49 12.95
C THR A 354 16.95 -20.77 13.69
N HIS A 355 16.01 -21.70 13.90
CA HIS A 355 16.30 -23.01 14.48
C HIS A 355 17.33 -23.79 13.67
N THR A 356 17.20 -23.79 12.34
CA THR A 356 18.10 -24.49 11.42
C THR A 356 19.53 -23.95 11.50
N PHE A 357 19.72 -22.63 11.53
CA PHE A 357 21.05 -22.04 11.71
C PHE A 357 21.64 -22.28 13.10
N GLY A 358 20.82 -22.21 14.16
CA GLY A 358 21.26 -22.53 15.51
C GLY A 358 21.82 -23.95 15.61
N SER A 359 21.13 -24.93 15.02
CA SER A 359 21.58 -26.32 15.00
C SER A 359 22.87 -26.57 14.21
N LYS A 360 23.10 -25.82 13.11
CA LYS A 360 24.37 -25.88 12.36
C LYS A 360 25.53 -25.37 13.22
N GLY A 361 25.35 -24.25 13.91
CA GLY A 361 26.34 -23.66 14.80
C GLY A 361 26.78 -24.64 15.91
N SER A 362 25.83 -25.27 16.60
CA SER A 362 26.11 -26.22 17.67
C SER A 362 26.89 -27.46 17.22
N LYS A 363 26.70 -27.95 15.99
CA LYS A 363 27.43 -29.12 15.49
C LYS A 363 28.82 -28.79 14.92
N CYS A 364 28.96 -27.63 14.29
CA CYS A 364 30.28 -27.14 13.87
C CYS A 364 31.19 -26.85 15.06
N SER A 365 30.65 -26.42 16.21
CA SER A 365 31.44 -26.19 17.43
C SER A 365 31.81 -27.46 18.22
N VAL A 366 31.19 -28.60 17.90
CA VAL A 366 31.41 -29.91 18.57
C VAL A 366 32.28 -30.84 17.71
N SER A 367 32.76 -30.36 16.57
CA SER A 367 33.75 -31.08 15.74
C SER A 367 35.16 -30.73 16.23
N PRO A 368 35.97 -31.69 16.72
CA PRO A 368 37.35 -31.46 17.16
C PRO A 368 38.32 -31.15 16.01
#